data_AF-A0A259CD70-F1
#
_entry.id   AF-A0A259CD70-F1
#
_cell.length_a   1.000
_cell.length_b   1.000
_cell.length_c   1.000
_cell.angle_alpha   90.00
_cell.angle_beta   90.00
_cell.angle_gamma   90.00
#
_symmetry.space_group_name_H-M   'P 1'
#
loop_
_entity.id
_entity.type
_entity.pdbx_description
1 polymer ?
#
loop_
_entity_poly.entity_id
_entity_poly.type
_entity_poly.pdbx_seq_one_letter_code
_entity_poly.pdbx_strand_id
1 'polypeptide(L)'
;MRRAMRLRLLLLLCALLMGGAAHAVQPDEVLSDPALEARARDLSRELRCMVCQNQSIDDSDAPLARDLRVLVRERLKSGDSDAQVLDYLVSRYGEFVLMRPVFSW
;
A
#
# COMPACT_ATOMS: atom_id res chain seq x y z
N MET A 1 14.34 30.29 33.61
CA MET A 1 14.70 30.03 32.18
C MET A 1 14.88 28.54 31.88
N ARG A 2 15.79 27.81 32.54
CA ARG A 2 16.06 26.38 32.25
C ARG A 2 14.86 25.42 32.45
N ARG A 3 14.02 25.65 33.47
CA ARG A 3 12.80 24.83 33.72
C ARG A 3 11.73 25.02 32.64
N ALA A 4 11.51 26.26 32.19
CA ALA A 4 10.57 26.57 31.10
C ALA A 4 11.04 25.98 29.75
N MET A 5 12.35 25.97 29.50
CA MET A 5 12.94 25.33 28.31
C MET A 5 12.70 23.81 28.29
N ARG A 6 12.89 23.14 29.43
CA ARG A 6 12.65 21.68 29.57
C ARG A 6 11.18 21.33 29.36
N LEU A 7 10.26 22.13 29.89
CA LEU A 7 8.83 21.91 29.74
C LEU A 7 8.37 22.08 28.27
N ARG A 8 8.89 23.10 27.57
CA ARG A 8 8.62 23.29 26.13
C ARG A 8 9.17 22.14 25.28
N LEU A 9 10.36 21.65 25.60
CA LEU A 9 10.97 20.50 24.92
C LEU A 9 10.15 19.23 25.12
N LEU A 10 9.68 18.97 26.35
CA LEU A 10 8.80 17.84 26.67
C LEU A 10 7.46 17.91 25.91
N LEU A 11 6.85 19.10 25.83
CA LEU A 11 5.61 19.31 25.09
C LEU A 11 5.78 19.08 23.58
N LEU A 12 6.89 19.55 22.98
CA LEU A 12 7.21 19.29 21.58
C LEU A 12 7.46 17.80 21.31
N LEU A 13 8.14 17.11 22.24
CA LEU A 13 8.39 15.68 22.12
C LEU A 13 7.10 14.86 22.22
N CYS A 14 6.21 15.22 23.15
CA CYS A 14 4.88 14.61 23.25
C CYS A 14 4.04 14.85 22.00
N ALA A 15 4.07 16.05 21.42
CA ALA A 15 3.35 16.34 20.18
C ALA A 15 3.86 15.50 18.99
N LEU A 16 5.18 15.26 18.89
CA LEU A 16 5.76 14.39 17.86
C LEU A 16 5.33 12.92 18.02
N LEU A 17 5.15 12.45 19.25
CA LEU A 17 4.72 11.07 19.54
C LEU A 17 3.22 10.84 19.26
N MET A 18 2.44 11.90 19.06
CA MET A 18 1.01 11.84 18.73
C MET A 18 0.73 11.83 17.22
N GLY A 19 1.75 11.70 16.37
CA GLY A 19 1.56 11.49 14.93
C GLY A 19 0.79 10.18 14.69
N GLY A 20 -0.47 10.29 14.27
CA GLY A 20 -1.32 9.14 13.98
C GLY A 20 -0.73 8.26 12.87
N ALA A 21 -1.07 6.97 12.88
CA ALA A 21 -0.70 6.06 11.80
C ALA A 21 -1.33 6.54 10.49
N ALA A 22 -0.52 7.03 9.56
CA ALA A 22 -0.94 7.25 8.18
C ALA A 22 -1.08 5.86 7.52
N HIS A 23 -2.28 5.53 7.10
CA HIS A 23 -2.54 4.30 6.35
C HIS A 23 -2.49 4.60 4.86
N ALA A 24 -1.68 3.83 4.13
CA ALA A 24 -1.56 3.98 2.68
C ALA A 24 -2.84 3.63 1.92
N VAL A 25 -3.61 2.65 2.41
CA VAL A 25 -4.94 2.35 1.87
C VAL A 25 -5.96 3.31 2.44
N GLN A 26 -6.67 4.00 1.55
CA GLN A 26 -7.70 4.96 1.91
C GLN A 26 -9.06 4.28 2.11
N PRO A 27 -9.94 4.81 2.98
CA PRO A 27 -11.24 4.21 3.28
C PRO A 27 -12.15 4.02 2.06
N ASP A 28 -12.04 4.89 1.05
CA ASP A 28 -12.80 4.82 -0.21
C ASP A 28 -12.36 3.68 -1.12
N GLU A 29 -11.18 3.10 -0.90
CA GLU A 29 -10.71 1.94 -1.66
C GLU A 29 -11.32 0.63 -1.15
N VAL A 30 -11.66 0.56 0.14
CA VAL A 30 -11.97 -0.68 0.86
C VAL A 30 -13.23 -1.36 0.32
N LEU A 31 -13.14 -2.65 0.02
CA LEU A 31 -14.27 -3.44 -0.44
C LEU A 31 -15.27 -3.75 0.68
N SER A 32 -16.55 -3.77 0.32
CA SER A 32 -17.64 -4.15 1.24
C SER A 32 -17.60 -5.62 1.65
N ASP A 33 -17.08 -6.49 0.78
CA ASP A 33 -16.86 -7.91 1.08
C ASP A 33 -15.50 -8.09 1.78
N PRO A 34 -15.46 -8.49 3.06
CA PRO A 34 -14.23 -8.65 3.81
C PRO A 34 -13.29 -9.71 3.23
N ALA A 35 -13.82 -10.75 2.59
CA ALA A 35 -13.00 -11.80 1.99
C ALA A 35 -12.28 -11.31 0.74
N LEU A 36 -12.97 -10.52 -0.10
CA LEU A 36 -12.34 -9.87 -1.25
C LEU A 36 -11.35 -8.79 -0.83
N GLU A 37 -11.64 -8.02 0.22
CA GLU A 37 -10.68 -7.02 0.73
C GLU A 37 -9.40 -7.69 1.27
N ALA A 38 -9.53 -8.79 2.01
CA ALA A 38 -8.37 -9.55 2.49
C ALA A 38 -7.48 -9.99 1.34
N ARG A 39 -8.06 -10.57 0.28
CA ARG A 39 -7.35 -10.94 -0.96
C ARG A 39 -6.70 -9.73 -1.63
N ALA A 40 -7.40 -8.60 -1.72
CA ALA A 40 -6.85 -7.38 -2.31
C ALA A 40 -5.61 -6.89 -1.56
N ARG A 41 -5.63 -6.95 -0.23
CA ARG A 41 -4.52 -6.57 0.65
C ARG A 41 -3.34 -7.54 0.51
N ASP A 42 -3.60 -8.84 0.41
CA ASP A 42 -2.57 -9.85 0.16
C ASP A 42 -1.86 -9.60 -1.18
N LEU A 43 -2.62 -9.45 -2.28
CA LEU A 43 -2.08 -9.13 -3.60
C LEU A 43 -1.30 -7.80 -3.61
N SER A 44 -1.80 -6.78 -2.91
CA SER A 44 -1.15 -5.48 -2.82
C SER A 44 0.23 -5.54 -2.15
N ARG A 45 0.47 -6.50 -1.24
CA ARG A 45 1.80 -6.72 -0.65
C ARG A 45 2.77 -7.40 -1.60
N GLU A 46 2.27 -8.16 -2.56
CA GLU A 46 3.07 -8.84 -3.58
C GLU A 46 3.46 -7.92 -4.75
N LEU A 47 2.85 -6.75 -4.85
CA LEU A 47 3.05 -5.79 -5.92
C LEU A 47 3.93 -4.62 -5.45
N ARG A 48 4.92 -4.27 -6.26
CA ARG A 48 5.88 -3.19 -6.04
C ARG A 48 5.34 -1.87 -6.55
N CYS A 49 5.47 -0.81 -5.76
CA CYS A 49 5.32 0.55 -6.28
C CYS A 49 6.52 0.90 -7.19
N MET A 50 6.29 0.97 -8.49
CA MET A 50 7.35 1.19 -9.50
C MET A 50 8.01 2.58 -9.44
N VAL A 51 7.39 3.54 -8.74
CA VAL A 51 7.94 4.89 -8.53
C VAL A 51 8.54 5.08 -7.14
N CYS A 52 8.52 4.03 -6.31
CA CYS A 52 8.98 4.06 -4.92
C CYS A 52 10.24 3.23 -4.71
N GLN A 53 10.97 3.49 -3.63
CA GLN A 53 12.17 2.73 -3.28
C GLN A 53 11.81 1.45 -2.52
N ASN A 54 11.66 0.35 -3.27
CA ASN A 54 11.47 -1.01 -2.71
C ASN A 54 10.29 -1.11 -1.71
N GLN A 55 9.15 -0.55 -2.10
CA GLN A 55 7.94 -0.51 -1.28
C GLN A 55 6.82 -1.27 -1.99
N SER A 56 6.00 -1.99 -1.23
CA SER A 56 4.78 -2.58 -1.77
C SER A 56 3.75 -1.49 -2.12
N ILE A 57 2.78 -1.79 -2.98
CA ILE A 57 1.67 -0.86 -3.18
C ILE A 57 0.75 -0.81 -1.96
N ASP A 58 0.75 -1.84 -1.10
CA ASP A 58 -0.03 -1.85 0.16
C ASP A 58 0.47 -0.83 1.19
N ASP A 59 1.79 -0.55 1.18
CA ASP A 59 2.46 0.33 2.13
C ASP A 59 2.71 1.75 1.58
N SER A 60 2.49 1.98 0.30
CA SER A 60 2.86 3.23 -0.38
C SER A 60 1.71 4.22 -0.53
N ASP A 61 1.94 5.47 -0.09
CA ASP A 61 1.02 6.60 -0.30
C ASP A 61 1.11 7.22 -1.71
N ALA A 62 1.96 6.68 -2.60
CA ALA A 62 2.14 7.23 -3.93
C ALA A 62 0.83 7.16 -4.75
N PRO A 63 0.51 8.19 -5.56
CA PRO A 63 -0.68 8.14 -6.42
C PRO A 63 -0.74 6.89 -7.31
N LEU A 64 0.40 6.48 -7.87
CA LEU A 64 0.49 5.25 -8.67
C LEU A 64 0.15 3.99 -7.84
N ALA A 65 0.58 3.92 -6.58
CA ALA A 65 0.26 2.79 -5.73
C ALA A 65 -1.26 2.71 -5.48
N ARG A 66 -1.91 3.87 -5.23
CA ARG A 66 -3.36 3.95 -5.12
C ARG A 66 -4.06 3.45 -6.39
N ASP A 67 -3.64 3.92 -7.56
CA ASP A 67 -4.24 3.51 -8.83
C ASP A 67 -4.14 1.98 -9.04
N LEU A 68 -2.97 1.39 -8.72
CA LEU A 68 -2.77 -0.06 -8.81
C LEU A 68 -3.63 -0.83 -7.79
N ARG A 69 -3.76 -0.33 -6.56
CA ARG A 69 -4.60 -0.93 -5.52
C ARG A 69 -6.10 -0.89 -5.88
N VAL A 70 -6.56 0.20 -6.48
CA VAL A 70 -7.94 0.31 -7.00
C VAL A 70 -8.13 -0.72 -8.12
N LEU A 71 -7.19 -0.79 -9.06
CA LEU A 71 -7.23 -1.75 -10.16
C LEU A 71 -7.30 -3.21 -9.66
N VAL A 72 -6.48 -3.61 -8.69
CA VAL A 72 -6.53 -4.95 -8.06
C VAL A 72 -7.95 -5.25 -7.57
N ARG A 73 -8.57 -4.32 -6.86
CA ARG A 73 -9.93 -4.48 -6.32
C ARG A 73 -11.00 -4.56 -7.42
N GLU A 74 -10.85 -3.81 -8.50
CA GLU A 74 -11.73 -3.89 -9.66
C GLU A 74 -11.65 -5.25 -10.35
N ARG A 75 -10.44 -5.82 -10.48
CA ARG A 75 -10.25 -7.16 -11.05
C ARG A 75 -10.88 -8.24 -10.16
N LEU A 76 -10.67 -8.16 -8.84
CA LEU A 76 -11.30 -9.08 -7.89
C LEU A 76 -12.84 -9.00 -7.91
N LYS A 77 -13.40 -7.78 -7.96
CA LYS A 77 -14.85 -7.56 -8.13
C LYS A 77 -15.37 -8.16 -9.43
N SER A 78 -14.54 -8.19 -10.47
CA SER A 78 -14.87 -8.76 -11.78
C SER A 78 -14.81 -10.29 -11.80
N GLY A 79 -14.41 -10.94 -10.68
CA GLY A 79 -14.38 -12.39 -10.54
C GLY A 79 -13.03 -13.03 -10.87
N ASP A 80 -11.97 -12.24 -11.06
CA ASP A 80 -10.64 -12.77 -11.32
C ASP A 80 -10.08 -13.54 -10.10
N SER A 81 -9.38 -14.64 -10.39
CA SER A 81 -8.51 -15.31 -9.43
C SER A 81 -7.24 -14.50 -9.18
N ASP A 82 -6.56 -14.76 -8.06
CA ASP A 82 -5.34 -14.04 -7.67
C ASP A 82 -4.26 -14.09 -8.76
N ALA A 83 -4.06 -15.26 -9.38
CA ALA A 83 -3.15 -15.43 -10.50
C ALA A 83 -3.54 -14.56 -11.72
N GLN A 84 -4.83 -14.52 -12.07
CA GLN A 84 -5.30 -13.67 -13.17
C GLN A 84 -5.11 -12.18 -12.89
N VAL A 85 -5.25 -11.74 -11.63
CA VAL A 85 -4.96 -10.35 -11.25
C VAL A 85 -3.48 -10.02 -11.45
N LEU A 86 -2.59 -10.90 -10.99
CA LEU A 86 -1.14 -10.72 -11.14
C LEU A 86 -0.74 -10.75 -12.62
N ASP A 87 -1.22 -11.72 -13.40
CA ASP A 87 -0.96 -11.83 -14.83
C ASP A 87 -1.45 -10.58 -15.58
N TYR A 88 -2.62 -10.07 -15.22
CA TYR A 88 -3.15 -8.83 -15.79
C TYR A 88 -2.22 -7.66 -15.52
N LEU A 89 -1.74 -7.50 -14.28
CA LEU A 89 -0.81 -6.42 -13.92
C LEU A 89 0.54 -6.58 -14.61
N VAL A 90 1.11 -7.78 -14.66
CA VAL A 90 2.38 -8.07 -15.36
C VAL A 90 2.24 -7.78 -16.86
N SER A 91 1.13 -8.13 -17.48
CA SER A 91 0.89 -7.86 -18.91
C SER A 91 0.89 -6.36 -19.25
N ARG A 92 0.57 -5.49 -18.27
CA ARG A 92 0.40 -4.05 -18.45
C ARG A 92 1.60 -3.23 -17.97
N TYR A 93 2.24 -3.69 -16.91
CA TYR A 93 3.28 -2.96 -16.18
C TYR A 93 4.64 -3.68 -16.20
N GLY A 94 4.70 -4.87 -16.79
CA GLY A 94 5.90 -5.73 -16.83
C GLY A 94 6.14 -6.45 -15.50
N GLU A 95 7.11 -7.38 -15.49
CA GLU A 95 7.43 -8.18 -14.30
C GLU A 95 7.96 -7.35 -13.13
N PHE A 96 8.49 -6.15 -13.40
CA PHE A 96 8.99 -5.23 -12.36
C PHE A 96 7.88 -4.74 -11.41
N VAL A 97 6.60 -4.90 -11.79
CA VAL A 97 5.46 -4.64 -10.90
C VAL A 97 5.38 -5.64 -9.75
N LEU A 98 6.05 -6.79 -9.82
CA LEU A 98 6.08 -7.77 -8.75
C LEU A 98 7.17 -7.40 -7.72
N MET A 99 6.88 -7.58 -6.43
CA MET A 99 7.88 -7.45 -5.37
C MET A 99 8.95 -8.52 -5.49
N ARG A 100 8.55 -9.74 -5.85
CA ARG A 100 9.42 -10.88 -6.09
C ARG A 100 9.27 -11.31 -7.56
N PRO A 101 10.34 -11.25 -8.37
CA PRO A 101 10.26 -11.71 -9.74
C PRO A 101 9.99 -13.22 -9.76
N VAL A 102 9.11 -13.64 -10.66
CA VAL A 102 8.98 -15.05 -11.04
C VAL A 102 10.17 -15.36 -11.93
N PHE A 103 11.22 -16.00 -11.40
CA PHE A 103 12.37 -16.37 -12.24
C PHE A 103 11.89 -17.32 -13.35
N SER A 104 11.69 -16.79 -14.55
CA SER A 104 11.81 -17.55 -15.79
C SER A 104 13.23 -17.33 -16.28
N TRP A 105 13.97 -18.43 -16.38
CA TRP A 105 15.40 -18.48 -16.71
C TRP A 105 15.64 -18.16 -18.18
#